data_AF-A0A0X3PKZ4-F1
#
_entry.id   AF-A0A0X3PKZ4-F1
#
_cell.length_a   1.000
_cell.length_b   1.000
_cell.length_c   1.000
_cell.angle_alpha   90.00
_cell.angle_beta   90.00
_cell.angle_gamma   90.00
#
_symmetry.space_group_name_H-M   'P 1'
#
loop_
_entity.id
_entity.type
_entity.pdbx_description
1 polymer ?
#
loop_
_entity_poly.entity_id
_entity_poly.type
_entity_poly.pdbx_seq_one_letter_code
_entity_poly.pdbx_strand_id
1 'polypeptide(L)'
;MGVVLANVSPFTFGHSLLVPDPPKLFNQVIRKPSLELALGSLLHSADNLLCLGFNSLLAYASVNHLHYHLWYSMAPLHSATCPLVTKPALPAFMELRQHCVDNFVFEFASISEYKATLEHLWRVIESCQQLKIAHNLFAARNGQGVLRVVLWPRRSVLKAKAVGPAPGTVTSRGYNVAVAELAGMMLVADEATCAALRQEGALAAVLMNERLPDAELAELYSLLANRS
;
A
#
# COMPACT_ATOMS: atom_id res chain seq x y z
N MET A 1 13.85 -16.94 -5.09
CA MET A 1 13.31 -17.02 -6.47
C MET A 1 11.81 -16.74 -6.41
N GLY A 2 11.24 -15.97 -7.34
CA GLY A 2 9.81 -15.65 -7.37
C GLY A 2 9.11 -16.31 -8.55
N VAL A 3 7.79 -16.50 -8.43
CA VAL A 3 6.93 -16.86 -9.56
C VAL A 3 5.86 -15.78 -9.74
N VAL A 4 5.51 -15.50 -10.99
CA VAL A 4 4.36 -14.65 -11.32
C VAL A 4 3.20 -15.55 -11.71
N LEU A 5 2.07 -15.39 -11.03
CA LEU A 5 0.84 -16.14 -11.26
C LEU A 5 -0.25 -15.19 -11.77
N ALA A 6 -1.07 -15.66 -12.71
CA ALA A 6 -2.27 -14.92 -13.09
C ALA A 6 -3.23 -14.87 -11.88
N ASN A 7 -3.78 -13.69 -11.57
CA ASN A 7 -4.81 -13.61 -10.54
C ASN A 7 -6.12 -14.17 -11.11
N VAL A 8 -6.71 -15.14 -10.40
CA VAL A 8 -7.98 -15.77 -10.78
C VAL A 8 -9.21 -14.87 -10.55
N SER A 9 -9.05 -13.78 -9.81
CA SER A 9 -10.06 -12.74 -9.62
C SER A 9 -9.45 -11.35 -9.91
N PRO A 10 -9.08 -11.08 -11.17
CA PRO A 10 -8.46 -9.82 -11.54
C PRO A 10 -9.48 -8.66 -11.44
N PHE A 11 -9.01 -7.46 -11.07
CA PHE A 11 -9.84 -6.25 -11.11
C PHE A 11 -9.48 -5.34 -12.30
N THR A 12 -8.40 -5.68 -13.00
CA THR A 12 -7.96 -5.03 -14.24
C THR A 12 -7.22 -6.06 -15.09
N PHE A 13 -7.10 -5.78 -16.39
CA PHE A 13 -6.33 -6.62 -17.30
C PHE A 13 -4.87 -6.76 -16.82
N GLY A 14 -4.34 -7.98 -16.88
CA GLY A 14 -2.97 -8.27 -16.45
C GLY A 14 -2.74 -8.30 -14.94
N HIS A 15 -3.78 -8.16 -14.10
CA HIS A 15 -3.64 -8.31 -12.65
C HIS A 15 -3.09 -9.71 -12.32
N SER A 16 -1.88 -9.72 -11.76
CA SER A 16 -1.07 -10.90 -11.45
C SER A 16 -0.59 -10.86 -10.01
N LEU A 17 -0.04 -11.98 -9.53
CA LEU A 17 0.50 -12.15 -8.20
C LEU A 17 1.98 -12.52 -8.30
N LEU A 18 2.86 -11.77 -7.67
CA LEU A 18 4.24 -12.17 -7.44
C LEU A 18 4.31 -12.96 -6.12
N VAL A 19 4.64 -14.24 -6.20
CA VAL A 19 4.76 -15.14 -5.04
C VAL A 19 6.24 -15.45 -4.79
N PRO A 20 6.84 -14.93 -3.69
CA PRO A 20 8.23 -15.19 -3.32
C PRO A 20 8.39 -16.59 -2.72
N ASP A 21 9.35 -17.36 -3.24
CA ASP A 21 9.72 -18.70 -2.76
C ASP A 21 8.50 -19.59 -2.40
N PRO A 22 7.58 -19.91 -3.34
CA PRO A 22 6.33 -20.64 -3.03
C PRO A 22 6.48 -21.93 -2.20
N PRO A 23 7.51 -22.77 -2.40
CA PRO A 23 7.71 -23.97 -1.58
C PRO A 23 7.96 -23.70 -0.09
N LYS A 24 8.34 -22.47 0.29
CA LYS A 24 8.57 -22.09 1.69
C LYS A 24 7.29 -21.74 2.44
N LEU A 25 6.15 -21.64 1.76
CA LEU A 25 4.82 -21.43 2.36
C LEU A 25 4.79 -20.25 3.36
N PHE A 26 5.45 -19.16 3.01
CA PHE A 26 5.55 -18.01 3.87
C PHE A 26 4.17 -17.40 4.14
N ASN A 27 3.89 -17.05 5.39
CA ASN A 27 2.71 -16.26 5.73
C ASN A 27 2.82 -14.82 5.18
N GLN A 28 1.68 -14.12 5.05
CA GLN A 28 1.49 -12.78 4.47
C GLN A 28 2.13 -11.67 5.34
N VAL A 29 3.45 -11.75 5.46
CA VAL A 29 4.34 -10.89 6.22
C VAL A 29 5.53 -10.61 5.33
N ILE A 30 5.80 -9.33 5.07
CA ILE A 30 6.93 -8.90 4.23
C ILE A 30 8.22 -9.39 4.86
N ARG A 31 9.08 -10.02 4.06
CA ARG A 31 10.46 -10.37 4.42
C ARG A 31 11.39 -9.52 3.57
N LYS A 32 12.55 -9.16 4.09
CA LYS A 32 13.49 -8.29 3.36
C LYS A 32 13.87 -8.86 1.97
N PRO A 33 14.22 -10.16 1.82
CA PRO A 33 14.47 -10.73 0.50
C PRO A 33 13.24 -10.75 -0.41
N SER A 34 12.02 -10.87 0.15
CA SER A 34 10.80 -10.82 -0.65
C SER A 34 10.47 -9.41 -1.13
N LEU A 35 10.77 -8.40 -0.31
CA LEU A 35 10.64 -6.99 -0.67
C LEU A 35 11.63 -6.60 -1.76
N GLU A 36 12.89 -7.02 -1.65
CA GLU A 36 13.92 -6.79 -2.67
C GLU A 36 13.50 -7.39 -4.02
N LEU A 37 13.00 -8.63 -4.01
CA LEU A 37 12.45 -9.27 -5.21
C LEU A 37 11.28 -8.48 -5.80
N ALA A 38 10.34 -8.04 -4.96
CA ALA A 38 9.17 -7.27 -5.36
C ALA A 38 9.56 -5.94 -5.99
N LEU A 39 10.36 -5.12 -5.31
CA LEU A 39 10.83 -3.84 -5.84
C LEU A 39 11.73 -4.01 -7.06
N GLY A 40 12.57 -5.06 -7.08
CA GLY A 40 13.40 -5.43 -8.21
C GLY A 40 12.58 -5.68 -9.48
N SER A 41 11.41 -6.32 -9.38
CA SER A 41 10.53 -6.55 -10.53
C SER A 41 10.05 -5.24 -11.19
N LEU A 42 9.78 -4.20 -10.40
CA LEU A 42 9.42 -2.88 -10.91
C LEU A 42 10.63 -2.16 -11.53
N LEU A 43 11.79 -2.24 -10.87
CA LEU A 43 13.03 -1.62 -11.36
C LEU A 43 13.49 -2.22 -12.69
N HIS A 44 13.29 -3.52 -12.90
CA HIS A 44 13.61 -4.22 -14.14
C HIS A 44 12.52 -4.08 -15.22
N SER A 45 11.32 -3.64 -14.88
CA SER A 45 10.27 -3.36 -15.85
C SER A 45 10.54 -2.03 -16.56
N ALA A 46 10.43 -2.05 -17.89
CA ALA A 46 10.43 -0.85 -18.73
C ALA A 46 9.07 -0.13 -18.73
N ASP A 47 8.01 -0.77 -18.22
CA ASP A 47 6.67 -0.19 -18.19
C ASP A 47 6.48 0.68 -16.94
N ASN A 48 6.19 1.97 -17.17
CA ASN A 48 6.00 2.97 -16.12
C ASN A 48 4.62 2.90 -15.46
N LEU A 49 3.68 2.14 -16.02
CA LEU A 49 2.32 1.96 -15.51
C LEU A 49 2.18 0.68 -14.69
N LEU A 50 3.23 -0.15 -14.62
CA LEU A 50 3.26 -1.29 -13.72
C LEU A 50 3.26 -0.80 -12.27
N CYS A 51 2.27 -1.26 -11.53
CA CYS A 51 2.08 -1.02 -10.11
C CYS A 51 2.30 -2.32 -9.34
N LEU A 52 2.79 -2.18 -8.11
CA LEU A 52 2.88 -3.23 -7.13
C LEU A 52 2.10 -2.84 -5.88
N GLY A 53 1.47 -3.82 -5.26
CA GLY A 53 0.71 -3.62 -4.03
C GLY A 53 0.85 -4.80 -3.08
N PHE A 54 0.81 -4.50 -1.80
CA PHE A 54 0.81 -5.49 -0.73
C PHE A 54 -0.24 -5.09 0.31
N ASN A 55 -0.94 -6.10 0.78
CA ASN A 55 -1.88 -6.01 1.89
C ASN A 55 -1.33 -6.95 2.96
N SER A 56 -0.98 -6.43 4.14
CA SER A 56 -0.65 -7.29 5.29
C SER A 56 -1.89 -8.03 5.79
N LEU A 57 -1.67 -9.00 6.69
CA LEU A 57 -2.76 -9.49 7.54
C LEU A 57 -3.48 -8.30 8.20
N LEU A 58 -4.81 -8.40 8.29
CA LEU A 58 -5.72 -7.35 8.78
C LEU A 58 -5.72 -6.05 7.96
N ALA A 59 -5.00 -6.01 6.82
CA ALA A 59 -4.99 -4.93 5.84
C ALA A 59 -5.69 -5.27 4.53
N TYR A 60 -6.78 -6.04 4.62
CA TYR A 60 -7.52 -6.60 3.48
C TYR A 60 -6.72 -7.58 2.61
N ALA A 61 -5.71 -8.25 3.18
CA ALA A 61 -5.16 -9.45 2.55
C ALA A 61 -6.26 -10.50 2.35
N SER A 62 -6.40 -11.00 1.13
CA SER A 62 -7.43 -11.99 0.78
C SER A 62 -6.98 -13.43 1.01
N VAL A 63 -5.66 -13.67 1.01
CA VAL A 63 -5.05 -14.98 1.30
C VAL A 63 -3.84 -14.79 2.23
N ASN A 64 -3.50 -15.82 3.00
CA ASN A 64 -2.41 -15.77 3.98
C ASN A 64 -1.04 -16.19 3.41
N HIS A 65 -0.96 -16.74 2.20
CA HIS A 65 0.35 -17.05 1.59
C HIS A 65 0.96 -15.76 1.04
N LEU A 66 2.20 -15.44 1.41
CA LEU A 66 2.96 -14.27 0.97
C LEU A 66 2.87 -14.04 -0.54
N HIS A 67 2.24 -12.95 -0.93
CA HIS A 67 2.18 -12.48 -2.30
C HIS A 67 2.15 -10.96 -2.37
N TYR A 68 2.59 -10.45 -3.51
CA TYR A 68 2.42 -9.06 -3.93
C TYR A 68 1.49 -9.04 -5.14
N HIS A 69 0.59 -8.07 -5.19
CA HIS A 69 -0.20 -7.78 -6.38
C HIS A 69 0.65 -7.03 -7.38
N LEU A 70 0.54 -7.41 -8.65
CA LEU A 70 1.05 -6.66 -9.79
C LEU A 70 -0.14 -6.29 -10.67
N TRP A 71 -0.26 -5.04 -11.09
CA TRP A 71 -1.27 -4.63 -12.06
C TRP A 71 -0.80 -3.45 -12.87
N TYR A 72 -1.41 -3.24 -14.03
CA TYR A 72 -1.18 -2.06 -14.84
C TYR A 72 -2.26 -1.03 -14.56
N SER A 73 -1.86 0.19 -14.23
CA SER A 73 -2.78 1.34 -14.13
C SER A 73 -2.96 1.98 -15.50
N MET A 74 -4.17 2.44 -15.84
CA MET A 74 -4.41 3.15 -17.11
C MET A 74 -3.74 4.55 -17.16
N ALA A 75 -3.43 5.11 -15.99
CA ALA A 75 -2.73 6.37 -15.80
C ALA A 75 -1.97 6.33 -14.46
N PRO A 76 -0.93 7.17 -14.26
CA PRO A 76 -0.23 7.24 -12.99
C PRO A 76 -1.18 7.49 -11.83
N LEU A 77 -1.15 6.62 -10.81
CA LEU A 77 -2.01 6.75 -9.64
C LEU A 77 -1.61 7.93 -8.76
N HIS A 78 -2.57 8.51 -8.03
CA HIS A 78 -2.37 9.70 -7.21
C HIS A 78 -1.17 9.56 -6.26
N SER A 79 -1.03 8.43 -5.59
CA SER A 79 0.09 8.19 -4.66
C SER A 79 1.46 8.15 -5.34
N ALA A 80 1.53 7.83 -6.64
CA ALA A 80 2.77 7.84 -7.41
C ALA A 80 3.20 9.27 -7.78
N THR A 81 2.26 10.21 -7.94
CA THR A 81 2.53 11.55 -8.49
C THR A 81 2.28 12.71 -7.51
N CYS A 82 1.60 12.44 -6.39
CA CYS A 82 1.29 13.46 -5.38
C CYS A 82 2.58 14.12 -4.83
N PRO A 83 2.60 15.46 -4.66
CA PRO A 83 3.73 16.14 -4.05
C PRO A 83 4.07 15.59 -2.66
N LEU A 84 5.35 15.60 -2.33
CA LEU A 84 5.81 15.15 -1.03
C LEU A 84 6.02 16.33 -0.08
N VAL A 85 5.91 16.05 1.21
CA VAL A 85 6.31 16.95 2.30
C VAL A 85 7.07 16.14 3.36
N THR A 86 7.97 16.79 4.09
CA THR A 86 8.62 16.17 5.25
C THR A 86 7.60 15.94 6.35
N LYS A 87 7.63 14.76 6.99
CA LYS A 87 6.73 14.44 8.12
C LYS A 87 7.07 15.34 9.31
N PRO A 88 6.14 16.18 9.81
CA PRO A 88 6.46 17.13 10.88
C PRO A 88 6.94 16.47 12.18
N ALA A 89 6.36 15.32 12.54
CA ALA A 89 6.73 14.59 13.75
C ALA A 89 7.96 13.69 13.58
N LEU A 90 8.40 13.43 12.34
CA LEU A 90 9.48 12.52 12.00
C LEU A 90 10.30 13.07 10.81
N PRO A 91 11.16 14.09 11.01
CA PRO A 91 11.82 14.81 9.92
C PRO A 91 12.71 13.98 9.00
N ALA A 92 13.10 12.77 9.43
CA ALA A 92 13.83 11.82 8.59
C ALA A 92 12.96 11.20 7.46
N PHE A 93 11.64 11.34 7.53
CA PHE A 93 10.70 10.68 6.63
C PHE A 93 9.87 11.69 5.83
N MET A 94 9.43 11.24 4.65
CA MET A 94 8.54 11.99 3.77
C MET A 94 7.13 11.38 3.79
N GLU A 95 6.12 12.19 3.48
CA GLU A 95 4.73 11.76 3.28
C GLU A 95 4.09 12.44 2.07
N LEU A 96 3.01 11.84 1.58
CA LEU A 96 2.15 12.42 0.55
C LEU A 96 1.44 13.67 1.12
N ARG A 97 1.53 14.78 0.40
CA ARG A 97 0.89 16.04 0.80
C ARG A 97 -0.62 15.87 0.94
N GLN A 98 -1.17 16.23 2.10
CA GLN A 98 -2.61 16.24 2.40
C GLN A 98 -3.31 14.87 2.25
N HIS A 99 -2.56 13.75 2.33
CA HIS A 99 -3.18 12.44 2.31
C HIS A 99 -3.96 12.17 3.61
N CYS A 100 -5.15 11.57 3.49
CA CYS A 100 -6.05 11.38 4.63
C CYS A 100 -5.59 10.28 5.60
N VAL A 101 -4.70 9.38 5.18
CA VAL A 101 -4.15 8.28 6.01
C VAL A 101 -2.66 8.48 6.20
N ASP A 102 -2.17 8.24 7.41
CA ASP A 102 -0.74 8.32 7.73
C ASP A 102 0.07 7.42 6.78
N ASN A 103 1.19 7.93 6.30
CA ASN A 103 2.00 7.24 5.31
C ASN A 103 3.48 7.63 5.37
N PHE A 104 4.31 6.75 4.83
CA PHE A 104 5.74 6.95 4.65
C PHE A 104 6.10 6.75 3.18
N VAL A 105 6.85 7.70 2.61
CA VAL A 105 7.22 7.69 1.19
C VAL A 105 8.73 7.54 1.03
N PHE A 106 9.12 6.69 0.09
CA PHE A 106 10.51 6.39 -0.26
C PHE A 106 10.69 6.43 -1.77
N GLU A 107 11.72 7.14 -2.25
CA GLU A 107 12.05 7.22 -3.67
C GLU A 107 13.41 6.57 -3.95
N PHE A 108 13.44 5.63 -4.89
CA PHE A 108 14.64 4.92 -5.32
C PHE A 108 15.20 5.62 -6.56
N ALA A 109 15.81 6.79 -6.35
CA ALA A 109 16.29 7.68 -7.42
C ALA A 109 17.60 7.20 -8.08
N SER A 110 18.44 6.47 -7.35
CA SER A 110 19.75 6.02 -7.85
C SER A 110 20.14 4.64 -7.31
N ILE A 111 21.01 3.95 -8.05
CA ILE A 111 21.58 2.65 -7.63
C ILE A 111 22.44 2.82 -6.38
N SER A 112 23.19 3.92 -6.27
CA SER A 112 24.06 4.20 -5.12
C SER A 112 23.28 4.35 -3.82
N GLU A 113 22.06 4.87 -3.87
CA GLU A 113 21.22 5.09 -2.68
C GLU A 113 20.27 3.92 -2.41
N TYR A 114 20.12 2.98 -3.35
CA TYR A 114 19.17 1.87 -3.26
C TYR A 114 19.20 1.17 -1.90
N LYS A 115 20.40 0.80 -1.44
CA LYS A 115 20.57 0.08 -0.17
C LYS A 115 20.12 0.95 1.02
N ALA A 116 20.51 2.22 1.05
CA ALA A 116 20.14 3.13 2.12
C ALA A 116 18.62 3.36 2.17
N THR A 117 17.99 3.59 1.01
CA THR A 117 16.54 3.75 0.90
C THR A 117 15.79 2.48 1.28
N LEU A 118 16.31 1.30 0.89
CA LEU A 118 15.74 0.01 1.28
C LEU A 118 15.83 -0.23 2.79
N GLU A 119 16.96 0.07 3.43
CA GLU A 119 17.07 -0.02 4.90
C GLU A 119 16.08 0.93 5.58
N HIS A 120 15.91 2.14 5.03
CA HIS A 120 15.00 3.12 5.60
C HIS A 120 13.53 2.66 5.52
N LEU A 121 13.13 2.11 4.37
CA LEU A 121 11.83 1.48 4.19
C LEU A 121 11.66 0.26 5.11
N TRP A 122 12.70 -0.59 5.20
CA TRP A 122 12.67 -1.79 6.03
C TRP A 122 12.45 -1.45 7.51
N ARG A 123 13.06 -0.38 8.03
CA ARG A 123 12.84 0.07 9.42
C ARG A 123 11.36 0.34 9.72
N VAL A 124 10.61 0.94 8.81
CA VAL A 124 9.18 1.20 9.01
C VAL A 124 8.37 -0.08 8.94
N ILE A 125 8.66 -0.95 7.96
CA ILE A 125 8.02 -2.26 7.83
C ILE A 125 8.25 -3.11 9.08
N GLU A 126 9.49 -3.22 9.52
CA GLU A 126 9.87 -3.99 10.71
C GLU A 126 9.22 -3.42 11.98
N SER A 127 9.16 -2.10 12.11
CA SER A 127 8.47 -1.45 13.23
C SER A 127 6.97 -1.74 13.24
N CYS A 128 6.31 -1.70 12.08
CA CYS A 128 4.91 -2.10 11.97
C CYS A 128 4.73 -3.57 12.34
N GLN A 129 5.63 -4.46 11.91
CA GLN A 129 5.57 -5.89 12.23
C GLN A 129 5.80 -6.15 13.73
N GLN A 130 6.76 -5.46 14.35
CA GLN A 130 7.04 -5.57 15.79
C GLN A 130 5.83 -5.15 16.62
N LEU A 131 5.18 -4.04 16.25
CA LEU A 131 3.98 -3.52 16.91
C LEU A 131 2.68 -4.20 16.45
N LYS A 132 2.77 -5.19 15.53
CA LYS A 132 1.61 -5.89 14.94
C LYS A 132 0.61 -4.95 14.27
N ILE A 133 1.08 -3.83 13.72
CA ILE A 133 0.31 -2.86 12.98
C ILE A 133 0.04 -3.37 11.56
N ALA A 134 -1.23 -3.39 11.19
CA ALA A 134 -1.65 -3.69 9.83
C ALA A 134 -1.14 -2.59 8.87
N HIS A 135 -0.68 -2.97 7.68
CA HIS A 135 -0.09 -2.04 6.73
C HIS A 135 -0.34 -2.45 5.27
N ASN A 136 -0.45 -1.43 4.41
CA ASN A 136 -0.43 -1.58 2.97
C ASN A 136 0.88 -1.00 2.42
N LEU A 137 1.42 -1.59 1.35
CA LEU A 137 2.57 -1.07 0.63
C LEU A 137 2.21 -0.97 -0.85
N PHE A 138 2.33 0.23 -1.42
CA PHE A 138 2.20 0.49 -2.85
C PHE A 138 3.55 0.86 -3.43
N ALA A 139 3.83 0.46 -4.66
CA ALA A 139 4.99 0.91 -5.39
C ALA A 139 4.68 1.10 -6.88
N ALA A 140 5.11 2.22 -7.44
CA ALA A 140 4.98 2.53 -8.87
C ALA A 140 6.00 3.61 -9.26
N ARG A 141 6.23 3.80 -10.56
CA ARG A 141 7.07 4.91 -11.02
C ARG A 141 6.28 6.22 -10.96
N ASN A 142 6.91 7.28 -10.47
CA ASN A 142 6.36 8.63 -10.49
C ASN A 142 6.47 9.22 -11.91
N GLY A 143 6.02 10.47 -12.09
CA GLY A 143 6.06 11.16 -13.39
C GLY A 143 7.47 11.37 -13.98
N GLN A 144 8.52 11.16 -13.19
CA GLN A 144 9.93 11.24 -13.60
C GLN A 144 10.55 9.85 -13.85
N GLY A 145 9.77 8.77 -13.75
CA GLY A 145 10.26 7.40 -13.89
C GLY A 145 10.96 6.84 -12.64
N VAL A 146 11.03 7.61 -11.55
CA VAL A 146 11.62 7.17 -10.28
C VAL A 146 10.65 6.24 -9.57
N LEU A 147 11.15 5.09 -9.09
CA LEU A 147 10.33 4.17 -8.30
C LEU A 147 10.02 4.81 -6.94
N ARG A 148 8.74 5.07 -6.70
CA ARG A 148 8.20 5.53 -5.43
C ARG A 148 7.52 4.38 -4.71
N VAL A 149 7.80 4.23 -3.43
CA VAL A 149 7.12 3.30 -2.52
C VAL A 149 6.39 4.11 -1.46
N VAL A 150 5.14 3.76 -1.21
CA VAL A 150 4.32 4.35 -0.15
C VAL A 150 3.86 3.23 0.79
N LEU A 151 4.11 3.39 2.08
CA LEU A 151 3.63 2.50 3.13
C LEU A 151 2.58 3.21 3.97
N TRP A 152 1.42 2.61 4.17
CA TRP A 152 0.38 3.10 5.08
C TRP A 152 0.23 2.13 6.27
N PRO A 153 0.76 2.46 7.45
CA PRO A 153 0.28 1.88 8.68
C PRO A 153 -1.18 2.28 8.87
N ARG A 154 -2.02 1.33 9.25
CA ARG A 154 -3.46 1.52 9.32
C ARG A 154 -4.07 0.71 10.44
N ARG A 155 -5.28 1.10 10.85
CA ARG A 155 -6.06 0.28 11.78
C ARG A 155 -6.23 -1.15 11.26
N SER A 156 -6.33 -2.09 12.19
CA SER A 156 -6.66 -3.48 11.84
C SER A 156 -8.12 -3.64 11.39
N VAL A 157 -8.34 -4.45 10.36
CA VAL A 157 -9.68 -4.88 9.94
C VAL A 157 -9.94 -6.26 10.48
N LEU A 158 -10.89 -6.33 11.41
CA LEU A 158 -11.30 -7.58 12.07
C LEU A 158 -12.57 -8.18 11.45
N LYS A 159 -13.26 -7.43 10.59
CA LYS A 159 -14.47 -7.89 9.90
C LYS A 159 -14.12 -8.48 8.54
N ALA A 160 -14.91 -9.45 8.10
CA ALA A 160 -14.81 -9.98 6.75
C ALA A 160 -15.04 -8.85 5.71
N LYS A 161 -14.37 -8.97 4.57
CA LYS A 161 -14.54 -8.07 3.43
C LYS A 161 -16.02 -8.05 3.03
N ALA A 162 -16.61 -6.86 2.88
CA ALA A 162 -17.94 -6.75 2.32
C ALA A 162 -17.91 -7.19 0.85
N VAL A 163 -18.71 -8.17 0.45
CA VAL A 163 -18.82 -8.67 -0.93
C VAL A 163 -20.24 -8.39 -1.41
N GLY A 164 -20.38 -7.67 -2.52
CA GLY A 164 -21.67 -7.27 -3.10
C GLY A 164 -21.89 -5.74 -3.08
N PRO A 165 -23.00 -5.27 -3.67
CA PRO A 165 -23.34 -3.85 -3.67
C PRO A 165 -23.43 -3.34 -2.22
N ALA A 166 -22.77 -2.22 -1.94
CA ALA A 166 -23.00 -1.52 -0.68
C ALA A 166 -24.45 -1.01 -0.74
N PRO A 167 -25.33 -1.32 0.23
CA PRO A 167 -26.67 -0.71 0.27
C PRO A 167 -26.48 0.81 0.20
N GLY A 168 -27.32 1.50 -0.58
CA GLY A 168 -27.12 2.85 -1.15
C GLY A 168 -26.75 4.03 -0.23
N THR A 169 -26.38 3.77 1.01
CA THR A 169 -25.55 4.59 1.87
C THR A 169 -24.19 3.92 2.04
N VAL A 170 -23.14 4.44 1.38
CA VAL A 170 -21.75 4.10 1.74
C VAL A 170 -21.53 4.64 3.15
N THR A 171 -21.84 3.82 4.15
CA THR A 171 -21.43 4.11 5.52
C THR A 171 -19.91 4.10 5.56
N SER A 172 -19.32 4.87 6.47
CA SER A 172 -17.87 4.92 6.73
C SER A 172 -17.20 3.55 6.87
N ARG A 173 -17.96 2.47 7.11
CA ARG A 173 -17.46 1.09 7.28
C ARG A 173 -17.92 0.10 6.19
N GLY A 174 -18.61 0.56 5.15
CA GLY A 174 -19.19 -0.30 4.10
C GLY A 174 -18.30 -0.52 2.88
N TYR A 175 -17.26 0.32 2.70
CA TYR A 175 -16.36 0.25 1.55
C TYR A 175 -14.99 -0.31 1.97
N ASN A 176 -14.50 -1.32 1.24
CA ASN A 176 -13.21 -1.95 1.55
C ASN A 176 -12.09 -1.12 0.95
N VAL A 177 -11.22 -0.57 1.80
CA VAL A 177 -10.06 0.24 1.39
C VAL A 177 -8.78 -0.60 1.54
N ALA A 178 -8.34 -1.22 0.44
CA ALA A 178 -7.07 -1.92 0.36
C ALA A 178 -6.00 -1.03 -0.30
N VAL A 179 -4.87 -1.63 -0.69
CA VAL A 179 -3.75 -0.90 -1.31
C VAL A 179 -4.13 -0.14 -2.59
N ALA A 180 -5.03 -0.66 -3.42
CA ALA A 180 -5.43 -0.01 -4.67
C ALA A 180 -6.17 1.31 -4.38
N GLU A 181 -7.12 1.27 -3.44
CA GLU A 181 -7.91 2.44 -3.03
C GLU A 181 -7.02 3.50 -2.35
N LEU A 182 -6.10 3.09 -1.48
CA LEU A 182 -5.10 4.01 -0.88
C LEU A 182 -4.18 4.63 -1.94
N ALA A 183 -3.82 3.88 -2.98
CA ALA A 183 -3.00 4.39 -4.07
C ALA A 183 -3.74 5.43 -4.94
N GLY A 184 -5.08 5.46 -4.89
CA GLY A 184 -5.93 6.35 -5.67
C GLY A 184 -6.72 5.66 -6.78
N MET A 185 -6.77 4.32 -6.80
CA MET A 185 -7.60 3.53 -7.71
C MET A 185 -8.80 2.95 -6.97
N MET A 186 -9.97 3.59 -7.11
CA MET A 186 -11.19 3.16 -6.44
C MET A 186 -11.86 2.04 -7.22
N LEU A 187 -11.91 0.83 -6.64
CA LEU A 187 -12.65 -0.30 -7.21
C LEU A 187 -14.09 -0.26 -6.72
N VAL A 188 -15.05 -0.17 -7.63
CA VAL A 188 -16.49 -0.11 -7.31
C VAL A 188 -17.23 -1.21 -8.06
N ALA A 189 -18.19 -1.86 -7.39
CA ALA A 189 -18.97 -2.95 -7.97
C ALA A 189 -20.18 -2.45 -8.78
N ASP A 190 -20.66 -1.23 -8.51
CA ASP A 190 -21.86 -0.66 -9.10
C ASP A 190 -21.79 0.88 -9.16
N GLU A 191 -22.67 1.45 -9.98
CA GLU A 191 -22.76 2.89 -10.19
C GLU A 191 -23.23 3.66 -8.94
N ALA A 192 -24.06 3.05 -8.09
CA ALA A 192 -24.56 3.69 -6.88
C ALA A 192 -23.43 3.96 -5.87
N THR A 193 -22.54 2.99 -5.68
CA THR A 193 -21.33 3.11 -4.87
C THR A 193 -20.40 4.17 -5.46
N CYS A 194 -20.26 4.18 -6.79
CA CYS A 194 -19.46 5.16 -7.51
C CYS A 194 -19.98 6.59 -7.29
N ALA A 195 -21.29 6.80 -7.44
CA ALA A 195 -21.96 8.07 -7.20
C ALA A 195 -21.82 8.52 -5.74
N ALA A 196 -21.97 7.60 -4.78
CA ALA A 196 -21.82 7.89 -3.36
C ALA A 196 -20.40 8.33 -2.99
N LEU A 197 -19.36 7.67 -3.53
CA LEU A 197 -17.97 8.06 -3.28
C LEU A 197 -17.59 9.42 -3.89
N ARG A 198 -18.27 9.84 -4.96
CA ARG A 198 -18.07 11.15 -5.60
C ARG A 198 -18.72 12.31 -4.85
N GLN A 199 -19.61 12.06 -3.90
CA GLN A 199 -20.16 13.12 -3.06
C GLN A 199 -19.04 13.82 -2.29
N GLU A 200 -19.17 15.13 -2.10
CA GLU A 200 -18.15 15.95 -1.45
C GLU A 200 -17.81 15.40 -0.05
N GLY A 201 -16.52 15.19 0.20
CA GLY A 201 -16.01 14.66 1.47
C GLY A 201 -16.22 13.16 1.69
N ALA A 202 -17.02 12.45 0.88
CA ALA A 202 -17.32 11.03 1.10
C ALA A 202 -16.08 10.14 0.98
N LEU A 203 -15.27 10.33 -0.07
CA LEU A 203 -14.01 9.60 -0.25
C LEU A 203 -13.03 9.85 0.91
N ALA A 204 -12.87 11.12 1.31
CA ALA A 204 -12.00 11.48 2.42
C ALA A 204 -12.47 10.82 3.73
N ALA A 205 -13.78 10.86 3.99
CA ALA A 205 -14.38 10.23 5.15
C ALA A 205 -14.12 8.71 5.17
N VAL A 206 -14.27 8.03 4.02
CA VAL A 206 -13.98 6.59 3.87
C VAL A 206 -12.51 6.30 4.17
N LEU A 207 -11.57 7.04 3.57
CA LEU A 207 -10.13 6.85 3.78
C LEU A 207 -9.72 7.15 5.23
N MET A 208 -10.27 8.20 5.85
CA MET A 208 -9.97 8.55 7.24
C MET A 208 -10.33 7.45 8.23
N ASN A 209 -11.29 6.57 7.92
CA ASN A 209 -11.57 5.42 8.79
C ASN A 209 -10.40 4.46 8.86
N GLU A 210 -9.50 4.47 7.88
CA GLU A 210 -8.34 3.59 7.85
C GLU A 210 -7.14 4.09 8.66
N ARG A 211 -7.25 5.28 9.27
CA ARG A 211 -6.21 5.79 10.16
C ARG A 211 -5.90 4.80 11.28
N LEU A 212 -4.62 4.65 11.54
CA LEU A 212 -4.13 4.01 12.75
C LEU A 212 -4.61 4.82 13.97
N PRO A 213 -5.05 4.18 15.07
CA PRO A 213 -5.39 4.91 16.30
C PRO A 213 -4.21 5.75 16.80
N ASP A 214 -4.49 6.95 17.31
CA ASP A 214 -3.46 7.92 17.69
C ASP A 214 -2.42 7.35 18.67
N ALA A 215 -2.84 6.49 19.60
CA ALA A 215 -1.94 5.83 20.56
C ALA A 215 -0.95 4.88 19.87
N GLU A 216 -1.43 4.06 18.93
CA GLU A 216 -0.58 3.13 18.15
C GLU A 216 0.34 3.92 17.19
N LEU A 217 -0.15 5.03 16.62
CA LEU A 217 0.65 5.90 15.77
C LEU A 217 1.77 6.58 16.56
N ALA A 218 1.47 7.10 17.75
CA ALA A 218 2.46 7.69 18.64
C ALA A 218 3.53 6.67 19.06
N GLU A 219 3.13 5.43 19.35
CA GLU A 219 4.07 4.34 19.66
C GLU A 219 4.97 4.00 18.46
N LEU A 220 4.41 3.89 17.26
CA LEU A 220 5.18 3.69 16.02
C LEU A 220 6.19 4.82 15.81
N TYR A 221 5.77 6.07 15.98
CA TYR A 221 6.64 7.22 15.80
C TYR A 221 7.76 7.26 16.84
N SER A 222 7.46 6.95 18.10
CA SER A 222 8.47 6.84 19.15
C SER A 222 9.51 5.76 18.82
N LEU A 223 9.07 4.59 18.35
CA LEU A 223 9.96 3.50 17.96
C LEU A 223 10.87 3.91 16.79
N LEU A 224 10.35 4.64 15.80
CA LEU A 224 11.12 5.11 14.65
C LEU A 224 12.11 6.22 15.01
N ALA A 225 11.73 7.15 15.87
CA ALA A 225 12.60 8.23 16.35
C ALA A 225 13.77 7.71 17.20
N ASN A 226 13.59 6.60 17.92
CA ASN A 226 14.66 5.98 18.72
C ASN A 226 15.65 5.15 17.87
N ARG A 227 15.35 4.93 16.59
CA ARG A 227 16.15 4.14 15.64
C ARG A 227 16.85 5.02 14.58
N SER A 228 16.68 6.34 14.64
CA SER A 228 17.28 7.31 13.70
C SER A 228 18.72 7.64 14.04
#